data_AF-A0A1I5B9N2-F1
#
_entry.id   AF-A0A1I5B9N2-F1
#
_cell.length_a   1.000
_cell.length_b   1.000
_cell.length_c   1.000
_cell.angle_alpha   90.00
_cell.angle_beta   90.00
_cell.angle_gamma   90.00
#
_symmetry.space_group_name_H-M   'P 1'
#
loop_
_entity.id
_entity.type
_entity.pdbx_description
1 polymer ?
#
loop_
_entity_poly.entity_id
_entity_poly.type
_entity_poly.pdbx_seq_one_letter_code
_entity_poly.pdbx_strand_id
1 'polypeptide(L)'
;MRKHLHTIALVLLLLTLLFDLAVWGAVPALETVGPLIEESADNEAFLASMYIGAGSALDGAMPSLGAFGGAVMKDGLGEAFPAIIEAPNLAMDLIFSASYNGTHSWIKLQYWAPPVLLVLYLVLWLFRPKKVILVGKRR
;
A
#
# COMPACT_ATOMS: atom_id res chain seq x y z
N MET A 1 -14.55 -23.82 5.47
CA MET A 1 -13.63 -22.81 4.88
C MET A 1 -14.33 -21.49 4.51
N ARG A 2 -15.46 -21.49 3.77
CA ARG A 2 -16.17 -20.26 3.34
C ARG A 2 -16.49 -19.25 4.45
N LYS A 3 -16.78 -19.73 5.67
CA LYS A 3 -17.13 -18.89 6.82
C LYS A 3 -16.01 -17.95 7.29
N HIS A 4 -14.73 -18.26 7.02
CA HIS A 4 -13.59 -17.45 7.45
C HIS A 4 -12.97 -16.63 6.33
N LEU A 5 -13.49 -16.70 5.10
CA LEU A 5 -12.89 -16.01 3.95
C LEU A 5 -12.88 -14.49 4.13
N HIS A 6 -13.93 -13.90 4.71
CA HIS A 6 -13.95 -12.47 5.01
C HIS A 6 -12.91 -12.10 6.08
N THR A 7 -12.64 -12.99 7.05
CA THR A 7 -11.58 -12.76 8.05
C THR A 7 -10.21 -12.83 7.40
N ILE A 8 -9.97 -13.81 6.52
CA ILE A 8 -8.70 -13.94 5.79
C ILE A 8 -8.48 -12.70 4.90
N ALA A 9 -9.51 -12.28 4.15
CA ALA A 9 -9.44 -11.08 3.32
C ALA A 9 -9.16 -9.81 4.14
N LEU A 10 -9.77 -9.69 5.33
CA LEU A 10 -9.49 -8.58 6.24
C LEU A 10 -8.05 -8.60 6.75
N VAL A 11 -7.55 -9.76 7.16
CA VAL A 11 -6.16 -9.88 7.64
C VAL A 11 -5.18 -9.55 6.52
N LEU A 12 -5.42 -10.06 5.30
CA LEU A 12 -4.62 -9.72 4.13
C LEU A 12 -4.67 -8.22 3.84
N LEU A 13 -5.86 -7.60 3.85
CA LEU A 13 -6.03 -6.16 3.66
C LEU A 13 -5.19 -5.35 4.65
N LEU A 14 -5.24 -5.72 5.93
CA LEU A 14 -4.48 -5.03 6.97
C LEU A 14 -2.97 -5.21 6.78
N LEU A 15 -2.51 -6.41 6.45
CA LEU A 15 -1.10 -6.66 6.19
C LEU A 15 -0.62 -5.88 4.97
N THR A 16 -1.42 -5.83 3.89
CA THR A 16 -1.02 -5.11 2.69
C THR A 16 -0.98 -3.60 2.92
N LEU A 17 -2.00 -3.08 3.61
CA LEU A 17 -2.07 -1.66 3.96
C LEU A 17 -0.90 -1.25 4.86
N LEU A 18 -0.60 -2.04 5.90
CA LEU A 18 0.53 -1.75 6.79
C LEU A 18 1.86 -1.77 6.06
N PHE A 19 2.02 -2.71 5.12
CA PHE A 19 3.19 -2.75 4.27
C PHE A 19 3.31 -1.49 3.40
N ASP A 20 2.23 -1.07 2.72
CA ASP A 20 2.25 0.13 1.88
C ASP A 20 2.53 1.39 2.71
N LEU A 21 1.95 1.50 3.90
CA LEU A 21 2.22 2.61 4.82
C LEU A 21 3.70 2.64 5.26
N ALA A 22 4.31 1.49 5.52
CA ALA A 22 5.73 1.43 5.88
C ALA A 22 6.65 1.79 4.70
N VAL A 23 6.34 1.29 3.50
CA VAL A 23 7.18 1.47 2.31
C VAL A 23 7.02 2.86 1.70
N TRP A 24 5.79 3.31 1.48
CA TRP A 24 5.51 4.65 0.96
C TRP A 24 5.73 5.74 2.01
N GLY A 25 5.48 5.47 3.29
CA GLY A 25 5.78 6.40 4.38
C GLY A 25 7.26 6.76 4.52
N ALA A 26 8.16 5.88 4.04
CA ALA A 26 9.59 6.12 4.03
C ALA A 26 10.09 6.94 2.83
N VAL A 27 9.23 7.20 1.83
CA VAL A 27 9.59 7.92 0.60
C VAL A 27 10.17 9.31 0.88
N PRO A 28 9.58 10.14 1.76
CA PRO A 28 10.12 11.49 2.03
C PRO A 28 11.55 11.46 2.60
N ALA A 29 11.96 10.36 3.24
CA ALA A 29 13.29 10.17 3.80
C ALA A 29 14.34 9.71 2.76
N LEU A 30 13.93 9.45 1.50
CA LEU A 30 14.85 9.15 0.42
C LEU A 30 15.59 10.42 -0.02
N GLU A 31 16.89 10.46 0.25
CA GLU A 31 17.73 11.59 -0.12
C GLU A 31 17.63 11.90 -1.62
N THR A 32 17.51 13.19 -1.97
CA THR A 32 17.39 13.72 -3.34
C THR A 32 16.05 13.49 -4.04
N VAL A 33 15.48 12.28 -4.00
CA VAL A 33 14.27 11.93 -4.78
C VAL A 33 12.97 11.94 -3.98
N GLY A 34 13.04 11.78 -2.65
CA GLY A 34 11.87 11.68 -1.79
C GLY A 34 10.89 12.85 -1.95
N PRO A 35 11.35 14.11 -1.82
CA PRO A 35 10.50 15.29 -2.01
C PRO A 35 9.91 15.39 -3.42
N LEU A 36 10.64 14.96 -4.45
CA LEU A 36 10.15 14.98 -5.84
C LEU A 36 9.02 13.98 -6.06
N ILE A 37 9.14 12.80 -5.47
CA ILE A 37 8.10 11.77 -5.50
C ILE A 37 6.89 12.20 -4.68
N GLU A 38 7.09 12.80 -3.51
CA GLU A 38 6.02 13.33 -2.66
C GLU A 38 5.21 14.42 -3.39
N GLU A 39 5.90 15.40 -3.98
CA GLU A 39 5.27 16.48 -4.75
C GLU A 39 4.50 15.93 -5.97
N SER A 40 5.08 14.99 -6.72
CA SER A 40 4.38 14.34 -7.83
C SER A 40 3.19 13.50 -7.36
N ALA A 41 3.30 12.83 -6.22
CA ALA A 41 2.21 12.04 -5.62
C ALA A 41 1.02 12.92 -5.21
N ASP A 42 1.28 14.07 -4.60
CA ASP A 42 0.23 15.02 -4.21
C ASP A 42 -0.55 15.57 -5.40
N ASN A 43 0.10 15.70 -6.55
CA ASN A 43 -0.50 16.23 -7.77
C ASN A 43 -1.22 15.16 -8.62
N GLU A 44 -0.66 13.96 -8.73
CA GLU A 44 -1.07 12.98 -9.75
C GLU A 44 -1.62 11.66 -9.16
N ALA A 45 -1.25 11.32 -7.93
CA ALA A 45 -1.50 10.00 -7.37
C ALA A 45 -2.05 10.07 -5.93
N PHE A 46 -3.35 10.39 -5.82
CA PHE A 46 -4.06 10.51 -4.54
C PHE A 46 -3.87 9.32 -3.58
N LEU A 47 -3.80 8.09 -4.10
CA LEU A 47 -3.60 6.92 -3.25
C LEU A 47 -2.16 6.87 -2.69
N ALA A 48 -1.17 7.25 -3.49
CA ALA A 48 0.22 7.35 -3.03
C ALA A 48 0.37 8.46 -1.98
N SER A 49 -0.23 9.64 -2.19
CA SER A 49 -0.17 10.72 -1.20
C SER A 49 -0.83 10.34 0.12
N MET A 50 -1.94 9.60 0.08
CA MET A 50 -2.56 9.02 1.28
C MET A 50 -1.63 8.05 2.02
N TYR A 51 -0.91 7.18 1.30
CA TYR A 51 0.04 6.26 1.93
C TYR A 51 1.28 6.96 2.49
N ILE A 52 1.82 7.94 1.76
CA ILE A 52 2.96 8.77 2.22
C ILE A 52 2.56 9.54 3.48
N GLY A 53 1.45 10.27 3.44
CA GLY A 53 0.98 11.10 4.55
C GLY A 53 0.64 10.30 5.81
N ALA A 54 -0.06 9.18 5.67
CA ALA A 54 -0.37 8.31 6.81
C ALA A 54 0.85 7.51 7.28
N GLY A 55 1.72 7.11 6.36
CA GLY A 55 2.93 6.33 6.63
C GLY A 55 4.02 7.13 7.33
N SER A 56 4.18 8.42 7.02
CA SER A 56 5.17 9.28 7.67
C SER A 56 4.88 9.47 9.17
N ALA A 57 3.61 9.56 9.55
CA ALA A 57 3.20 9.57 10.96
C ALA A 57 3.54 8.26 11.68
N LEU A 58 3.45 7.12 10.98
CA LEU A 58 3.84 5.80 11.47
C LEU A 58 5.37 5.68 11.63
N ASP A 59 6.14 6.22 10.69
CA ASP A 59 7.60 6.23 10.78
C ASP A 59 8.10 7.01 12.00
N GLY A 60 7.50 8.18 12.26
CA GLY A 60 7.80 8.96 13.48
C GLY A 60 7.56 8.19 14.78
N ALA A 61 6.62 7.24 14.78
CA ALA A 61 6.35 6.38 15.93
C ALA A 61 7.23 5.13 15.99
N MET A 62 7.66 4.59 14.84
CA MET A 62 8.48 3.38 14.75
C MET A 62 9.56 3.51 13.65
N PRO A 63 10.71 4.12 13.96
CA PRO A 63 11.77 4.41 12.97
C PRO A 63 12.35 3.19 12.25
N SER A 64 12.24 2.01 12.86
CA SER A 64 12.63 0.76 12.21
C SER A 64 11.78 0.43 10.98
N LEU A 65 10.53 0.90 10.92
CA LEU A 65 9.68 0.76 9.73
C LEU A 65 10.15 1.66 8.60
N GLY A 66 10.53 2.92 8.87
CA GLY A 66 11.08 3.79 7.83
C GLY A 66 12.39 3.27 7.29
N ALA A 67 13.27 2.74 8.13
CA ALA A 67 14.50 2.09 7.68
C ALA A 67 14.21 0.89 6.75
N PHE A 68 13.23 0.06 7.10
CA PHE A 68 12.78 -1.05 6.25
C PHE A 68 12.19 -0.54 4.93
N GLY A 69 11.24 0.40 4.99
CA GLY A 69 10.57 0.95 3.82
C GLY A 69 11.51 1.66 2.87
N GLY A 70 12.46 2.43 3.41
CA GLY A 70 13.49 3.12 2.65
C GLY A 70 14.45 2.15 1.96
N ALA A 71 14.80 1.03 2.60
CA ALA A 71 15.58 -0.02 1.96
C ALA A 71 14.82 -0.68 0.79
N VAL A 72 13.54 -0.99 0.99
CA VAL A 72 12.68 -1.55 -0.07
C VAL A 72 12.51 -0.58 -1.23
N MET A 73 12.28 0.71 -0.96
CA MET A 73 12.15 1.71 -2.02
C MET A 73 13.46 1.95 -2.76
N LYS A 74 14.61 1.94 -2.07
CA LYS A 74 15.93 2.06 -2.74
C LYS A 74 16.20 0.85 -3.64
N ASP A 75 15.84 -0.35 -3.21
CA ASP A 75 15.99 -1.57 -4.01
C ASP A 75 15.02 -1.58 -5.21
N GLY A 76 13.76 -1.18 -5.02
CA GLY A 76 12.76 -1.16 -6.07
C GLY A 76 12.92 -0.01 -7.07
N LEU A 77 13.16 1.21 -6.60
CA LEU A 77 13.15 2.42 -7.40
C LEU A 77 14.55 2.99 -7.70
N GLY A 78 15.62 2.36 -7.21
CA GLY A 78 16.98 2.88 -7.38
C GLY A 78 17.37 3.14 -8.85
N GLU A 79 16.94 2.26 -9.76
CA GLU A 79 17.13 2.43 -11.21
C GLU A 79 16.29 3.57 -11.81
N ALA A 80 15.18 3.94 -11.17
CA ALA A 80 14.30 5.02 -11.58
C ALA A 80 14.79 6.39 -11.13
N PHE A 81 15.62 6.45 -10.07
CA PHE A 81 16.05 7.71 -9.46
C PHE A 81 16.66 8.72 -10.44
N PRO A 82 17.55 8.34 -11.38
CA PRO A 82 18.08 9.28 -12.37
C PRO A 82 16.97 9.88 -13.24
N ALA A 83 16.03 9.06 -13.71
CA ALA A 83 14.91 9.52 -14.54
C ALA A 83 13.94 10.43 -13.76
N ILE A 84 13.71 10.14 -12.47
CA ILE A 84 12.91 10.97 -11.58
C ILE A 84 13.57 12.33 -11.35
N ILE A 85 14.90 12.39 -11.24
CA ILE A 85 15.64 13.64 -11.10
C ILE A 85 15.56 14.48 -12.39
N GLU A 86 15.63 13.83 -13.55
CA GLU A 86 15.52 14.50 -14.85
C GLU A 86 14.11 15.03 -15.14
N ALA A 87 13.07 14.30 -14.71
CA ALA A 87 11.67 14.63 -14.94
C ALA A 87 10.82 14.46 -13.65
N PRO A 88 11.00 15.33 -12.63
CA PRO A 88 10.37 15.17 -11.32
C PRO A 88 8.84 15.27 -11.36
N ASN A 89 8.33 16.13 -12.22
CA ASN A 89 6.90 16.32 -12.47
C ASN A 89 6.22 15.09 -13.10
N LEU A 90 6.97 14.08 -13.55
CA LEU A 90 6.43 12.81 -14.05
C LEU A 90 6.82 11.62 -13.16
N ALA A 91 7.30 11.86 -11.94
CA ALA A 91 7.86 10.80 -11.10
C ALA A 91 6.86 9.66 -10.86
N MET A 92 5.60 9.97 -10.56
CA MET A 92 4.58 8.93 -10.35
C MET A 92 4.22 8.18 -11.64
N ASP A 93 4.15 8.87 -12.78
CA ASP A 93 3.97 8.21 -14.07
C ASP A 93 5.14 7.29 -14.41
N LEU A 94 6.38 7.71 -14.19
CA LEU A 94 7.58 6.90 -14.38
C LEU A 94 7.58 5.66 -13.48
N ILE A 95 7.23 5.84 -12.20
CA ILE A 95 7.09 4.73 -11.25
C ILE A 95 6.06 3.73 -11.76
N PHE A 96 4.86 4.15 -12.15
CA PHE A 96 3.82 3.18 -12.50
C PHE A 96 3.90 2.60 -13.92
N SER A 97 4.36 3.39 -14.90
CA SER A 97 4.42 3.00 -16.32
C SER A 97 5.61 2.10 -16.65
N ALA A 98 6.76 2.29 -16.00
CA ALA A 98 7.98 1.55 -16.29
C ALA A 98 8.11 0.25 -15.50
N SER A 99 9.03 -0.62 -15.94
CA SER A 99 9.41 -1.84 -15.23
C SER A 99 10.93 -1.89 -15.11
N TYR A 100 11.44 -1.67 -13.91
CA TYR A 100 12.87 -1.64 -13.62
C TYR A 100 13.34 -3.03 -13.17
N ASN A 101 12.80 -3.52 -12.05
CA ASN A 101 13.20 -4.80 -11.49
C ASN A 101 12.03 -5.58 -10.85
N GLY A 102 12.34 -6.75 -10.28
CA GLY A 102 11.35 -7.62 -9.61
C GLY A 102 10.75 -6.97 -8.37
N THR A 103 11.56 -6.29 -7.56
CA THR A 103 11.11 -5.57 -6.36
C THR A 103 10.15 -4.45 -6.73
N HIS A 104 10.45 -3.68 -7.78
CA HIS A 104 9.56 -2.64 -8.32
C HIS A 104 8.20 -3.21 -8.73
N SER A 105 8.22 -4.30 -9.50
CA SER A 105 6.99 -4.96 -9.94
C SER A 105 6.15 -5.42 -8.74
N TRP A 106 6.81 -5.90 -7.69
CA TRP A 106 6.16 -6.30 -6.46
C TRP A 106 5.58 -5.11 -5.67
N ILE A 107 6.30 -3.99 -5.58
CA ILE A 107 5.79 -2.74 -4.98
C ILE A 107 4.54 -2.25 -5.71
N LYS A 108 4.53 -2.28 -7.05
CA LYS A 108 3.36 -1.87 -7.84
C LYS A 108 2.16 -2.79 -7.63
N LEU A 109 2.39 -4.10 -7.57
CA LEU A 109 1.33 -5.06 -7.26
C LEU A 109 0.73 -4.79 -5.89
N GLN A 110 1.61 -4.56 -4.92
CA GLN A 110 1.26 -4.35 -3.54
C GLN A 110 0.49 -3.04 -3.33
N TYR A 111 0.89 -1.97 -4.00
CA TYR A 111 0.22 -0.67 -3.99
C TYR A 111 -1.29 -0.75 -4.31
N TRP A 112 -1.67 -1.63 -5.25
CA TRP A 112 -3.07 -1.86 -5.64
C TRP A 112 -3.77 -2.94 -4.81
N ALA A 113 -3.06 -3.67 -3.96
CA ALA A 113 -3.63 -4.75 -3.17
C ALA A 113 -4.68 -4.25 -2.15
N PRO A 114 -4.46 -3.17 -1.38
CA PRO A 114 -5.46 -2.70 -0.42
C PRO A 114 -6.83 -2.35 -1.03
N PRO A 115 -6.96 -1.54 -2.11
CA PRO A 115 -8.28 -1.25 -2.67
C PRO A 115 -8.97 -2.51 -3.22
N VAL A 116 -8.23 -3.43 -3.85
CA VAL A 116 -8.78 -4.70 -4.36
C VAL A 116 -9.25 -5.59 -3.21
N LEU A 117 -8.44 -5.72 -2.16
CA LEU A 117 -8.77 -6.52 -0.97
C LEU A 117 -9.92 -5.91 -0.17
N LEU A 118 -10.04 -4.59 -0.14
CA LEU A 118 -11.17 -3.90 0.48
C LEU A 118 -12.49 -4.26 -0.22
N VAL A 119 -12.53 -4.18 -1.55
CA VAL A 119 -13.71 -4.58 -2.32
C VAL A 119 -14.02 -6.07 -2.10
N LEU A 120 -13.00 -6.94 -2.18
CA LEU A 120 -13.17 -8.37 -1.95
C LEU A 120 -13.70 -8.68 -0.54
N TYR A 121 -13.16 -7.99 0.47
CA TYR A 121 -13.62 -8.10 1.85
C TYR A 121 -15.10 -7.71 1.98
N LEU A 122 -15.49 -6.57 1.41
CA LEU A 122 -16.87 -6.08 1.46
C LEU A 122 -17.84 -7.06 0.80
N VAL A 123 -17.47 -7.61 -0.36
CA VAL A 123 -18.26 -8.64 -1.06
C VAL A 123 -18.42 -9.88 -0.18
N LEU A 124 -17.32 -10.44 0.33
CA LEU A 124 -17.35 -11.64 1.18
C LEU A 124 -18.09 -11.41 2.49
N TRP A 125 -18.02 -10.21 3.04
CA TRP A 125 -18.72 -9.82 4.25
C TRP A 125 -20.22 -9.69 4.00
N LEU A 126 -20.64 -9.13 2.86
CA LEU A 126 -22.05 -9.00 2.50
C LEU A 126 -22.70 -10.37 2.26
N PHE A 127 -21.99 -11.28 1.57
CA PHE A 127 -22.45 -12.64 1.29
C PHE A 127 -22.20 -13.64 2.43
N ARG A 128 -21.83 -13.18 3.63
CA ARG A 128 -21.54 -14.08 4.75
C ARG A 128 -22.81 -14.85 5.18
N PRO A 129 -22.72 -16.18 5.40
CA PRO A 129 -23.85 -16.94 5.90
C PRO A 129 -24.20 -16.48 7.33
N LYS A 130 -25.37 -15.87 7.49
CA LYS A 130 -25.88 -15.48 8.80
C LYS A 130 -26.25 -16.75 9.58
N LYS A 131 -25.78 -16.86 10.83
CA LYS A 131 -26.21 -17.96 11.71
C LYS A 131 -27.69 -17.75 12.02
N VAL A 132 -28.56 -18.61 11.47
CA VAL A 132 -29.97 -18.66 11.87
C VAL A 132 -30.01 -19.41 13.20
N ILE A 133 -30.17 -18.67 14.30
CA ILE A 133 -30.46 -19.29 15.59
C ILE A 133 -31.94 -19.62 15.57
N LEU A 134 -32.27 -20.90 15.37
CA LEU A 134 -33.63 -21.39 15.62
C LEU A 134 -33.89 -21.23 17.12
N VAL A 135 -34.62 -20.17 17.48
CA VAL A 135 -35.18 -20.03 18.82
C VAL A 135 -36.18 -21.17 18.97
N GLY A 136 -35.74 -22.24 19.64
CA GLY A 136 -36.56 -23.38 19.96
C GLY A 136 -37.82 -22.92 20.68
N LYS A 137 -38.97 -23.20 20.06
CA LYS A 137 -40.32 -23.05 20.58
C LYS A 137 -40.36 -23.61 22.02
N ARG A 138 -40.43 -22.73 23.02
CA ARG A 138 -40.74 -23.15 24.39
C ARG A 138 -42.15 -23.75 24.39
N ARG A 139 -42.24 -24.96 24.94
CA ARG A 139 -43.47 -25.72 25.20
C ARG A 139 -44.53 -24.86 25.87
#